data_AF-A0A9P5S9K2-F1
#
_entry.id   AF-A0A9P5S9K2-F1
#
_cell.length_a   1.000
_cell.length_b   1.000
_cell.length_c   1.000
_cell.angle_alpha   90.00
_cell.angle_beta   90.00
_cell.angle_gamma   90.00
#
_symmetry.space_group_name_H-M   'P 1'
#
loop_
_entity.id
_entity.type
_entity.pdbx_description
1 polymer ?
#
loop_
_entity_poly.entity_id
_entity_poly.type
_entity_poly.pdbx_seq_one_letter_code
_entity_poly.pdbx_strand_id
1 'polypeptide(L)'
;MAMQVDYVNTVSLGDTDVNVNPILVLSCGHALTMATLDDMMEMGNYYESEIDPETEETNYNAKKSLPSEEVKLISCPSCHRPIMKLFRYGRRIKDAQLSMSLKKHQILQETTMADITIQFDIVRGQIEIGHINFVPALSKAVYFCIDPPPPETRKLGKFALESDGFPSSAFWTISETYNIPHEHRVSWFKHIQPVGVVVKRLNEITAKAAMSPTKKVYEAAVLSFHRFKESHLVIGIDPEKAKQDAASTAIQEYIRNCGLPPDGNGGSSYVESLAEKTNALLLVLSEATAVLESVGPLSGWYWFVQDLRNCCCLYNNITMEAALKGRFDRRVAYSRVTLLEILCGHVHWMGLRRLPTDKADKQAHLRRVDNLMERFTEEVKELKVCCPLGIEHECLDRVGKIEKRMVIAVKMARGELNQALTKGLKLEVFRAVSAALHGNWYRCPNGHTYVIDGGGMAMQESRCPECGAAIGRFTGY
;
A
#
# COMPACT_ATOMS: atom_id res chain seq x y z
N MET A 1 55.84 -16.08 -26.20
CA MET A 1 54.66 -15.52 -26.88
C MET A 1 54.60 -14.04 -26.54
N ALA A 2 54.62 -13.16 -27.55
CA ALA A 2 54.50 -11.73 -27.31
C ALA A 2 53.09 -11.43 -26.77
N MET A 3 52.99 -10.69 -25.67
CA MET A 3 51.70 -10.28 -25.10
C MET A 3 51.08 -9.23 -26.02
N GLN A 4 49.91 -9.52 -26.59
CA GLN A 4 49.16 -8.55 -27.38
C GLN A 4 48.47 -7.55 -26.45
N VAL A 5 48.74 -6.25 -26.66
CA VAL A 5 48.27 -5.17 -25.78
C VAL A 5 47.35 -4.17 -26.50
N ASP A 6 47.49 -4.05 -27.82
CA ASP A 6 46.61 -3.25 -28.66
C ASP A 6 45.74 -4.19 -29.51
N TYR A 7 44.43 -4.13 -29.32
CA TYR A 7 43.47 -4.93 -30.11
C TYR A 7 42.82 -4.13 -31.24
N VAL A 8 42.99 -2.80 -31.25
CA VAL A 8 42.53 -1.92 -32.33
C VAL A 8 43.49 -2.02 -33.52
N ASN A 9 44.80 -1.91 -33.24
CA ASN A 9 45.86 -1.97 -34.24
C ASN A 9 46.60 -3.32 -34.28
N THR A 10 46.20 -4.27 -33.41
CA THR A 10 46.79 -5.62 -33.31
C THR A 10 48.31 -5.64 -33.02
N VAL A 11 48.77 -4.74 -32.14
CA VAL A 11 50.19 -4.52 -31.84
C VAL A 11 50.61 -5.22 -30.54
N SER A 12 51.86 -5.70 -30.50
CA SER A 12 52.45 -6.39 -29.34
C SER A 12 53.04 -5.40 -28.32
N LEU A 13 53.24 -5.86 -27.07
CA LEU A 13 53.86 -5.05 -26.01
C LEU A 13 55.21 -4.45 -26.43
N GLY A 14 56.01 -5.19 -27.20
CA GLY A 14 57.35 -4.76 -27.61
C GLY A 14 57.35 -3.64 -28.66
N ASP A 15 56.24 -3.49 -29.39
CA ASP A 15 56.13 -2.58 -30.53
C ASP A 15 55.27 -1.34 -30.21
N THR A 16 54.80 -1.20 -28.96
CA THR A 16 53.93 -0.11 -28.53
C THR A 16 54.74 1.03 -27.90
N ASP A 17 54.60 2.25 -28.40
CA ASP A 17 55.15 3.45 -27.75
C ASP A 17 54.24 3.90 -26.59
N VAL A 18 54.73 3.70 -25.37
CA VAL A 18 54.03 4.04 -24.12
C VAL A 18 53.84 5.55 -23.91
N ASN A 19 54.62 6.39 -24.58
CA ASN A 19 54.49 7.85 -24.46
C ASN A 19 53.33 8.38 -25.31
N VAL A 20 53.03 7.70 -26.42
CA VAL A 20 51.94 8.07 -27.35
C VAL A 20 50.64 7.37 -26.96
N ASN A 21 50.69 6.07 -26.63
CA ASN A 21 49.52 5.30 -26.25
C ASN A 21 49.79 4.54 -24.93
N PRO A 22 49.47 5.16 -23.78
CA PRO A 22 49.81 4.60 -22.49
C PRO A 22 49.19 3.22 -22.27
N ILE A 23 49.93 2.35 -21.59
CA ILE A 23 49.46 1.00 -21.27
C ILE A 23 48.86 0.99 -19.86
N LEU A 24 47.64 0.47 -19.74
CA LEU A 24 46.94 0.31 -18.46
C LEU A 24 46.92 -1.16 -18.06
N VAL A 25 47.45 -1.44 -16.86
CA VAL A 25 47.44 -2.80 -16.28
C VAL A 25 46.11 -3.03 -15.57
N LEU A 26 45.38 -4.04 -16.03
CA LEU A 26 44.10 -4.45 -15.48
C LEU A 26 44.28 -5.19 -14.14
N SER A 27 43.23 -5.25 -13.33
CA SER A 27 43.23 -6.01 -12.07
C SER A 27 43.47 -7.52 -12.25
N CYS A 28 43.29 -8.05 -13.45
CA CYS A 28 43.58 -9.44 -13.78
C CYS A 28 45.06 -9.69 -14.17
N GLY A 29 45.89 -8.65 -14.21
CA GLY A 29 47.31 -8.72 -14.56
C GLY A 29 47.63 -8.56 -16.05
N HIS A 30 46.62 -8.56 -16.93
CA HIS A 30 46.81 -8.25 -18.36
C HIS A 30 46.91 -6.75 -18.58
N ALA A 31 47.65 -6.33 -19.59
CA ALA A 31 47.83 -4.94 -19.95
C ALA A 31 47.16 -4.65 -21.29
N LEU A 32 46.48 -3.51 -21.40
CA LEU A 32 45.83 -3.04 -22.62
C LEU A 32 46.22 -1.59 -22.89
N THR A 33 46.29 -1.21 -24.16
CA THR A 33 46.51 0.20 -24.52
C THR A 33 45.30 1.06 -24.15
N MET A 34 45.58 2.34 -23.92
CA MET A 34 44.58 3.36 -23.61
C MET A 34 43.52 3.43 -24.71
N ALA A 35 43.94 3.46 -25.98
CA ALA A 35 43.04 3.49 -27.14
C ALA A 35 42.10 2.26 -27.20
N THR A 36 42.64 1.06 -26.97
CA THR A 36 41.81 -0.17 -26.93
C THR A 36 40.77 -0.09 -25.82
N LEU A 37 41.16 0.39 -24.64
CA LEU A 37 40.23 0.51 -23.52
C LEU A 37 39.19 1.62 -23.70
N ASP A 38 39.54 2.74 -24.34
CA ASP A 38 38.61 3.83 -24.65
C ASP A 38 37.48 3.38 -25.57
N ASP A 39 37.83 2.62 -26.62
CA ASP A 39 36.87 2.03 -27.55
C ASP A 39 36.02 0.95 -26.86
N MET A 40 36.65 0.00 -26.17
CA MET A 40 35.94 -1.05 -25.43
C MET A 40 34.97 -0.48 -24.37
N MET A 41 35.33 0.63 -23.72
CA MET A 41 34.53 1.26 -22.66
C MET A 41 33.53 2.29 -23.16
N GLU A 42 33.50 2.55 -24.48
CA GLU A 42 32.57 3.46 -25.15
C GLU A 42 32.54 4.85 -24.48
N MET A 43 33.72 5.44 -24.25
CA MET A 43 33.85 6.67 -23.45
C MET A 43 32.96 7.83 -23.92
N GLY A 44 32.69 7.93 -25.23
CA GLY A 44 31.80 8.93 -25.81
C GLY A 44 30.34 8.86 -25.33
N ASN A 45 29.87 7.72 -24.81
CA ASN A 45 28.53 7.58 -24.23
C ASN A 45 28.43 8.21 -22.83
N TYR A 46 29.57 8.40 -22.14
CA TYR A 46 29.62 8.81 -20.74
C TYR A 46 30.20 10.21 -20.55
N TYR A 47 30.94 10.72 -21.52
CA TYR A 47 31.62 12.00 -21.45
C TYR A 47 31.38 12.81 -22.72
N GLU A 48 31.37 14.13 -22.56
CA GLU A 48 31.43 15.06 -23.68
C GLU A 48 32.88 15.13 -24.14
N SER A 49 33.09 14.93 -25.44
CA SER A 49 34.40 14.92 -26.07
C SER A 49 34.52 16.09 -27.03
N GLU A 50 35.59 16.85 -26.90
CA GLU A 50 36.04 17.84 -27.88
C GLU A 50 37.34 17.33 -28.49
N ILE A 51 37.43 17.37 -29.82
CA ILE A 51 38.66 17.01 -30.53
C ILE A 51 39.47 18.29 -30.65
N ASP A 52 40.69 18.27 -30.13
CA ASP A 52 41.60 19.39 -30.30
C ASP A 52 42.03 19.47 -31.78
N PRO A 53 41.75 20.59 -32.47
CA PRO A 53 42.06 20.73 -33.90
C PRO A 53 43.56 20.80 -34.20
N GLU A 54 44.43 21.03 -33.22
CA GLU A 54 45.90 21.10 -33.40
C GLU A 54 46.59 19.76 -33.12
N THR A 55 46.11 19.00 -32.14
CA THR A 55 46.75 17.74 -31.69
C THR A 55 46.01 16.48 -32.13
N GLU A 56 44.80 16.60 -32.68
CA GLU A 56 43.87 15.51 -32.98
C GLU A 56 43.49 14.64 -31.74
N GLU A 57 43.84 15.08 -30.53
CA GLU A 57 43.53 14.37 -29.30
C GLU A 57 42.08 14.60 -28.85
N THR A 58 41.45 13.55 -28.33
CA THR A 58 40.08 13.63 -27.82
C THR A 58 40.09 14.00 -26.33
N ASN A 59 39.65 15.20 -26.01
CA ASN A 59 39.56 15.72 -24.65
C ASN A 59 38.15 15.54 -24.06
N TYR A 60 38.07 14.93 -22.89
CA TYR A 60 36.81 14.66 -22.20
C TYR A 60 36.54 15.72 -21.12
N ASN A 61 35.77 16.76 -21.47
CA ASN A 61 35.67 17.99 -20.68
C ASN A 61 34.48 18.02 -19.72
N ALA A 62 33.42 17.25 -20.00
CA ALA A 62 32.22 17.22 -19.17
C ALA A 62 31.54 15.85 -19.12
N LYS A 63 30.59 15.72 -18.19
CA LYS A 63 29.86 14.48 -17.89
C LYS A 63 28.54 14.47 -18.65
N LYS A 64 28.29 13.44 -19.48
CA LYS A 64 26.96 13.18 -20.05
C LYS A 64 26.01 12.57 -19.02
N SER A 65 24.70 12.57 -19.28
CA SER A 65 23.75 11.73 -18.55
C SER A 65 24.06 10.25 -18.76
N LEU A 66 23.82 9.41 -17.75
CA LEU A 66 23.99 7.96 -17.92
C LEU A 66 23.03 7.42 -18.99
N PRO A 67 23.45 6.43 -19.79
CA PRO A 67 22.57 5.75 -20.72
C PRO A 67 21.36 5.14 -19.99
N SER A 68 20.19 5.16 -20.63
CA SER A 68 18.96 4.59 -20.04
C SER A 68 18.89 3.06 -20.18
N GLU A 69 19.77 2.45 -20.97
CA GLU A 69 19.77 1.03 -21.29
C GLU A 69 20.65 0.19 -20.34
N GLU A 70 20.42 -1.12 -20.31
CA GLU A 70 21.18 -2.05 -19.44
C GLU A 70 22.65 -2.09 -19.85
N VAL A 71 23.50 -1.61 -18.94
CA VAL A 71 24.95 -1.54 -19.18
C VAL A 71 25.63 -2.81 -18.66
N LYS A 72 26.24 -3.59 -19.57
CA LYS A 72 26.97 -4.83 -19.21
C LYS A 72 28.38 -4.56 -18.73
N LEU A 73 28.91 -5.44 -17.88
CA LEU A 73 30.33 -5.43 -17.53
C LEU A 73 31.16 -5.90 -18.73
N ILE A 74 32.21 -5.14 -19.04
CA ILE A 74 33.18 -5.49 -20.07
C ILE A 74 34.26 -6.37 -19.44
N SER A 75 34.63 -7.44 -20.14
CA SER A 75 35.62 -8.40 -19.69
C SER A 75 36.95 -8.24 -20.43
N CYS A 76 38.03 -8.59 -19.76
CA CYS A 76 39.36 -8.65 -20.37
C CYS A 76 39.35 -9.61 -21.57
N PRO A 77 39.84 -9.21 -22.76
CA PRO A 77 39.86 -10.08 -23.94
C PRO A 77 40.69 -11.35 -23.74
N SER A 78 41.75 -11.27 -22.92
CA SER A 78 42.71 -12.37 -22.75
C SER A 78 42.26 -13.43 -21.73
N CYS A 79 41.45 -13.08 -20.74
CA CYS A 79 41.04 -14.03 -19.68
C CYS A 79 39.58 -13.99 -19.26
N HIS A 80 38.78 -13.14 -19.91
CA HIS A 80 37.35 -12.96 -19.68
C HIS A 80 36.95 -12.52 -18.26
N ARG A 81 37.91 -12.18 -17.39
CA ARG A 81 37.62 -11.58 -16.08
C ARG A 81 37.05 -10.17 -16.28
N PRO A 82 35.99 -9.78 -15.56
CA PRO A 82 35.44 -8.43 -15.62
C PRO A 82 36.52 -7.39 -15.33
N ILE A 83 36.54 -6.31 -16.11
CA ILE A 83 37.47 -5.20 -15.90
C ILE A 83 36.91 -4.34 -14.77
N MET A 84 37.65 -4.33 -13.65
CA MET A 84 37.26 -3.62 -12.43
C MET A 84 38.39 -2.69 -12.00
N LYS A 85 38.05 -1.64 -11.24
CA LYS A 85 39.02 -0.77 -10.53
C LYS A 85 40.01 -0.03 -11.45
N LEU A 86 39.50 0.65 -12.48
CA LEU A 86 40.25 1.64 -13.25
C LEU A 86 39.62 3.01 -13.05
N PHE A 87 40.39 3.99 -12.58
CA PHE A 87 39.86 5.30 -12.22
C PHE A 87 39.30 6.07 -13.42
N ARG A 88 39.99 6.04 -14.57
CA ARG A 88 39.54 6.70 -15.81
C ARG A 88 38.17 6.19 -16.28
N TYR A 89 38.00 4.87 -16.29
CA TYR A 89 36.74 4.20 -16.68
C TYR A 89 35.76 4.01 -15.52
N GLY A 90 36.02 4.65 -14.38
CA GLY A 90 35.31 4.39 -13.14
C GLY A 90 33.81 4.65 -13.25
N ARG A 91 33.39 5.62 -14.07
CA ARG A 91 31.98 5.94 -14.30
C ARG A 91 31.24 4.80 -15.00
N ARG A 92 31.76 4.34 -16.15
CA ARG A 92 31.23 3.21 -16.93
C ARG A 92 31.20 1.91 -16.12
N ILE A 93 32.28 1.64 -15.38
CA ILE A 93 32.41 0.42 -14.57
C ILE A 93 31.37 0.44 -13.44
N LYS A 94 31.24 1.56 -12.71
CA LYS A 94 30.27 1.68 -11.60
C LYS A 94 28.83 1.63 -12.11
N ASP A 95 28.56 2.21 -13.27
CA ASP A 95 27.23 2.14 -13.90
C ASP A 95 26.84 0.70 -14.27
N ALA A 96 27.77 -0.07 -14.84
CA ALA A 96 27.54 -1.50 -15.10
C ALA A 96 27.38 -2.32 -13.81
N GLN A 97 28.15 -2.02 -12.76
CA GLN A 97 28.00 -2.66 -11.45
C GLN A 97 26.62 -2.36 -10.85
N LEU A 98 26.14 -1.13 -10.98
CA LEU A 98 24.82 -0.71 -10.51
C LEU A 98 23.73 -1.41 -11.32
N SER A 99 23.83 -1.41 -12.65
CA SER A 99 22.90 -2.09 -13.57
C SER A 99 22.77 -3.58 -13.23
N MET A 100 23.90 -4.29 -13.08
CA MET A 100 23.90 -5.70 -12.70
C MET A 100 23.30 -5.94 -11.30
N SER A 101 23.62 -5.08 -10.33
CA SER A 101 23.07 -5.18 -8.97
C SER A 101 21.56 -4.91 -8.95
N LEU A 102 21.09 -3.96 -9.75
CA LEU A 102 19.68 -3.62 -9.91
C LEU A 102 18.91 -4.79 -10.53
N LYS A 103 19.42 -5.39 -11.60
CA LYS A 103 18.82 -6.57 -12.24
C LYS A 103 18.72 -7.76 -11.29
N LYS A 104 19.81 -8.05 -10.56
CA LYS A 104 19.81 -9.11 -9.53
C LYS A 104 18.77 -8.84 -8.44
N HIS A 105 18.66 -7.57 -8.01
CA HIS A 105 17.66 -7.16 -7.05
C HIS A 105 16.24 -7.31 -7.60
N GLN A 106 15.97 -6.87 -8.82
CA GLN A 106 14.68 -7.00 -9.51
C GLN A 106 14.25 -8.46 -9.62
N ILE A 107 15.09 -9.34 -10.15
CA ILE A 107 14.79 -10.79 -10.27
C ILE A 107 14.46 -11.40 -8.91
N LEU A 108 15.23 -11.07 -7.86
CA LEU A 108 14.98 -11.58 -6.52
C LEU A 108 13.64 -11.06 -5.98
N GLN A 109 13.33 -9.78 -6.19
CA GLN A 109 12.09 -9.17 -5.75
C GLN A 109 10.89 -9.75 -6.50
N GLU A 110 10.95 -9.89 -7.83
CA GLU A 110 9.90 -10.51 -8.65
C GLU A 110 9.63 -11.96 -8.22
N THR A 111 10.68 -12.74 -8.00
CA THR A 111 10.55 -14.14 -7.52
C THR A 111 9.90 -14.18 -6.14
N THR A 112 10.32 -13.29 -5.23
CA THR A 112 9.75 -13.22 -3.87
C THR A 112 8.31 -12.72 -3.90
N MET A 113 7.99 -11.79 -4.79
CA MET A 113 6.63 -11.30 -5.01
C MET A 113 5.72 -12.39 -5.57
N ALA A 114 6.19 -13.17 -6.55
CA ALA A 114 5.44 -14.30 -7.08
C ALA A 114 5.12 -15.35 -6.00
N ASP A 115 6.10 -15.70 -5.15
CA ASP A 115 5.88 -16.61 -4.03
C ASP A 115 4.84 -16.07 -3.04
N ILE A 116 4.98 -14.81 -2.60
CA ILE A 116 4.04 -14.26 -1.61
C ILE A 116 2.63 -14.09 -2.17
N THR A 117 2.46 -13.79 -3.47
CA THR A 117 1.15 -13.75 -4.11
C THR A 117 0.46 -15.11 -4.07
N ILE A 118 1.18 -16.20 -4.40
CA ILE A 118 0.66 -17.57 -4.29
C ILE A 118 0.28 -17.89 -2.85
N GLN A 119 1.15 -17.58 -1.88
CA GLN A 119 0.85 -17.80 -0.47
C GLN A 119 -0.36 -16.99 0.00
N PHE A 120 -0.52 -15.77 -0.50
CA PHE A 120 -1.64 -14.91 -0.14
C PHE A 120 -2.96 -15.43 -0.72
N ASP A 121 -2.96 -15.95 -1.95
CA ASP A 121 -4.15 -16.59 -2.54
C ASP A 121 -4.56 -17.86 -1.76
N ILE A 122 -3.60 -18.67 -1.31
CA ILE A 122 -3.86 -19.81 -0.42
C ILE A 122 -4.52 -19.33 0.88
N VAL A 123 -3.97 -18.28 1.51
CA VAL A 123 -4.52 -17.71 2.73
C VAL A 123 -5.91 -17.12 2.50
N ARG A 124 -6.17 -16.47 1.36
CA ARG A 124 -7.50 -15.98 1.00
C ARG A 124 -8.51 -17.13 0.96
N GLY A 125 -8.18 -18.25 0.33
CA GLY A 125 -9.02 -19.44 0.33
C GLY A 125 -9.26 -20.02 1.73
N GLN A 126 -8.25 -20.01 2.61
CA GLN A 126 -8.41 -20.42 4.01
C GLN A 126 -9.39 -19.52 4.77
N ILE A 127 -9.30 -18.21 4.56
CA ILE A 127 -10.21 -17.23 5.18
C ILE A 127 -11.63 -17.42 4.66
N GLU A 128 -11.82 -17.60 3.36
CA GLU A 128 -13.14 -17.86 2.76
C GLU A 128 -13.80 -19.13 3.32
N ILE A 129 -13.04 -20.21 3.52
CA ILE A 129 -13.55 -21.44 4.15
C ILE A 129 -13.84 -21.21 5.64
N GLY A 130 -12.94 -20.52 6.36
CA GLY A 130 -13.10 -20.22 7.77
C GLY A 130 -14.32 -19.33 8.07
N HIS A 131 -14.63 -18.41 7.14
CA HIS A 131 -15.72 -17.45 7.24
C HIS A 131 -17.06 -18.10 7.56
N ILE A 132 -17.35 -19.25 6.92
CA ILE A 132 -18.60 -20.01 7.03
C ILE A 132 -18.96 -20.31 8.50
N ASN A 133 -17.94 -20.64 9.31
CA ASN A 133 -18.13 -20.98 10.72
C ASN A 133 -17.82 -19.80 11.65
N PHE A 134 -16.95 -18.88 11.21
CA PHE A 134 -16.47 -17.77 12.01
C PHE A 134 -17.58 -16.75 12.33
N VAL A 135 -18.24 -16.20 11.32
CA VAL A 135 -19.24 -15.13 11.53
C VAL A 135 -20.44 -15.59 12.36
N PRO A 136 -21.02 -16.79 12.13
CA PRO A 136 -22.12 -17.29 12.96
C PRO A 136 -21.71 -17.62 14.40
N ALA A 137 -20.44 -17.94 14.65
CA ALA A 137 -19.97 -18.19 16.02
C ALA A 137 -19.99 -16.91 16.87
N LEU A 138 -19.68 -15.76 16.27
CA LEU A 138 -19.69 -14.45 16.94
C LEU A 138 -21.08 -13.84 17.09
N SER A 139 -22.04 -14.28 16.29
CA SER A 139 -23.39 -13.72 16.28
C SER A 139 -24.22 -14.09 17.52
N LYS A 140 -23.68 -14.81 18.51
CA LYS A 140 -24.45 -15.31 19.66
C LYS A 140 -24.48 -14.36 20.86
N ALA A 141 -23.57 -13.40 20.94
CA ALA A 141 -23.44 -12.54 22.11
C ALA A 141 -23.93 -11.11 21.84
N VAL A 142 -24.54 -10.48 22.85
CA VAL A 142 -25.13 -9.13 22.79
C VAL A 142 -24.28 -8.18 23.62
N TYR A 143 -23.64 -7.22 22.97
CA TYR A 143 -22.83 -6.20 23.65
C TYR A 143 -23.04 -4.84 23.00
N PHE A 144 -23.27 -3.83 23.83
CA PHE A 144 -23.46 -2.44 23.40
C PHE A 144 -22.19 -1.63 23.69
N CYS A 145 -21.72 -0.92 22.67
CA CYS A 145 -20.64 0.07 22.68
C CYS A 145 -21.11 1.25 21.83
N ILE A 146 -21.83 2.17 22.48
CA ILE A 146 -22.47 3.32 21.85
C ILE A 146 -21.43 4.41 21.62
N ASP A 147 -20.65 4.72 22.66
CA ASP A 147 -19.67 5.79 22.63
C ASP A 147 -18.40 5.40 21.86
N PRO A 148 -17.79 6.33 21.12
CA PRO A 148 -16.49 6.11 20.50
C PRO A 148 -15.41 5.92 21.57
N PRO A 149 -14.47 4.99 21.37
CA PRO A 149 -13.26 4.93 22.18
C PRO A 149 -12.49 6.26 22.12
N PRO A 150 -11.73 6.60 23.17
CA PRO A 150 -10.88 7.79 23.18
C PRO A 150 -9.98 7.85 21.94
N PRO A 151 -9.84 9.01 21.28
CA PRO A 151 -9.01 9.14 20.08
C PRO A 151 -7.54 8.72 20.29
N GLU A 152 -7.00 8.83 21.50
CA GLU A 152 -5.63 8.48 21.85
C GLU A 152 -5.38 6.97 21.78
N THR A 153 -6.39 6.15 22.11
CA THR A 153 -6.27 4.68 22.10
C THR A 153 -6.44 4.10 20.69
N ARG A 154 -7.10 4.85 19.81
CA ARG A 154 -7.40 4.50 18.41
C ARG A 154 -6.17 4.66 17.49
N LYS A 155 -5.17 3.81 17.70
CA LYS A 155 -3.92 3.83 16.93
C LYS A 155 -4.12 3.43 15.47
N LEU A 156 -5.07 2.53 15.18
CA LEU A 156 -5.29 1.94 13.84
C LEU A 156 -5.51 3.00 12.74
N GLY A 157 -6.24 4.07 13.04
CA GLY A 157 -6.47 5.19 12.12
C GLY A 157 -5.33 6.23 12.05
N LYS A 158 -4.29 6.10 12.89
CA LYS A 158 -3.16 7.05 13.01
C LYS A 158 -1.80 6.51 12.55
N PHE A 159 -1.71 5.23 12.17
CA PHE A 159 -0.46 4.50 11.85
C PHE A 159 0.37 4.97 10.63
N ALA A 160 0.17 6.20 10.11
CA ALA A 160 1.06 6.75 9.06
C ALA A 160 2.05 7.83 9.53
N LEU A 161 1.99 8.30 10.77
CA LEU A 161 2.83 9.43 11.19
C LEU A 161 4.08 9.05 11.99
N GLU A 162 4.15 7.86 12.61
CA GLU A 162 5.19 7.60 13.63
C GLU A 162 5.98 6.29 13.48
N SER A 163 5.61 5.36 12.59
CA SER A 163 6.48 4.24 12.24
C SER A 163 6.07 3.62 10.90
N ASP A 164 7.05 3.19 10.10
CA ASP A 164 6.89 2.42 8.85
C ASP A 164 6.22 1.02 9.04
N GLY A 165 5.54 0.80 10.17
CA GLY A 165 4.93 -0.46 10.56
C GLY A 165 3.49 -0.56 10.09
N PHE A 166 3.22 -1.53 9.21
CA PHE A 166 1.88 -2.08 9.04
C PHE A 166 1.27 -2.43 10.42
N PRO A 167 -0.07 -2.35 10.61
CA PRO A 167 -0.74 -2.57 11.89
C PRO A 167 -0.70 -4.03 12.40
N SER A 168 0.45 -4.70 12.29
CA SER A 168 0.66 -6.09 12.66
C SER A 168 0.35 -6.34 14.12
N SER A 169 0.55 -5.41 15.06
CA SER A 169 0.21 -5.56 16.50
C SER A 169 -1.16 -4.99 16.88
N ALA A 170 -1.78 -4.17 16.02
CA ALA A 170 -3.07 -3.53 16.31
C ALA A 170 -4.26 -4.49 16.14
N PHE A 171 -4.11 -5.56 15.37
CA PHE A 171 -5.14 -6.62 15.25
C PHE A 171 -5.36 -7.40 16.56
N TRP A 172 -4.46 -7.27 17.53
CA TRP A 172 -4.42 -8.07 18.75
C TRP A 172 -5.03 -7.34 19.95
N THR A 173 -5.00 -6.01 19.94
CA THR A 173 -5.48 -5.15 21.05
C THR A 173 -6.91 -4.64 20.82
N ILE A 174 -7.71 -5.35 20.00
CA ILE A 174 -9.07 -4.90 19.64
C ILE A 174 -10.03 -4.88 20.83
N SER A 175 -9.81 -5.73 21.84
CA SER A 175 -10.68 -5.80 23.02
C SER A 175 -10.52 -4.57 23.91
N GLU A 176 -9.28 -4.20 24.22
CA GLU A 176 -8.93 -3.04 25.07
C GLU A 176 -9.30 -1.71 24.40
N THR A 177 -9.15 -1.62 23.08
CA THR A 177 -9.37 -0.36 22.35
C THR A 177 -10.84 -0.14 22.02
N TYR A 178 -11.56 -1.17 21.56
CA TYR A 178 -12.90 -0.99 21.01
C TYR A 178 -14.01 -1.58 21.87
N ASN A 179 -13.69 -2.00 23.10
CA ASN A 179 -14.62 -2.70 23.99
C ASN A 179 -15.24 -3.95 23.32
N ILE A 180 -14.42 -4.67 22.53
CA ILE A 180 -14.81 -5.94 21.91
C ILE A 180 -14.63 -7.06 22.93
N PRO A 181 -15.61 -7.97 23.11
CA PRO A 181 -15.51 -9.07 24.07
C PRO A 181 -14.27 -9.92 23.88
N HIS A 182 -13.71 -10.42 24.97
CA HIS A 182 -12.53 -11.29 24.94
C HIS A 182 -12.74 -12.54 24.07
N GLU A 183 -13.93 -13.14 24.11
CA GLU A 183 -14.29 -14.29 23.27
C GLU A 183 -14.22 -13.96 21.76
N HIS A 184 -14.77 -12.80 21.39
CA HIS A 184 -14.73 -12.30 20.02
C HIS A 184 -13.28 -12.06 19.57
N ARG A 185 -12.45 -11.49 20.44
CA ARG A 185 -11.02 -11.28 20.18
C ARG A 185 -10.30 -12.60 19.91
N VAL A 186 -10.52 -13.63 20.74
CA VAL A 186 -9.84 -14.93 20.58
C VAL A 186 -10.25 -15.60 19.26
N SER A 187 -11.54 -15.59 18.93
CA SER A 187 -12.06 -16.16 17.69
C SER A 187 -11.57 -15.39 16.46
N TRP A 188 -11.64 -14.04 16.50
CA TRP A 188 -11.09 -13.17 15.46
C TRP A 188 -9.61 -13.43 15.23
N PHE A 189 -8.84 -13.53 16.32
CA PHE A 189 -7.41 -13.77 16.23
C PHE A 189 -7.12 -15.10 15.52
N LYS A 190 -7.77 -16.18 15.94
CA LYS A 190 -7.61 -17.49 15.30
C LYS A 190 -7.96 -17.45 13.81
N HIS A 191 -8.99 -16.70 13.44
CA HIS A 191 -9.43 -16.54 12.05
C HIS A 191 -8.41 -15.77 11.21
N ILE A 192 -7.93 -14.61 11.69
CA ILE A 192 -7.07 -13.70 10.91
C ILE A 192 -5.57 -14.03 10.99
N GLN A 193 -5.16 -14.94 11.88
CA GLN A 193 -3.76 -15.32 12.09
C GLN A 193 -3.00 -15.64 10.79
N PRO A 194 -3.56 -16.39 9.81
CA PRO A 194 -2.87 -16.66 8.54
C PRO A 194 -2.54 -15.38 7.75
N VAL A 195 -3.43 -14.40 7.74
CA VAL A 195 -3.20 -13.10 7.09
C VAL A 195 -2.07 -12.34 7.78
N GLY A 196 -1.99 -12.40 9.11
CA GLY A 196 -0.90 -11.78 9.88
C GLY A 196 0.49 -12.29 9.49
N VAL A 197 0.63 -13.57 9.14
CA VAL A 197 1.89 -14.17 8.69
C VAL A 197 2.30 -13.61 7.32
N VAL A 198 1.35 -13.56 6.37
CA VAL A 198 1.58 -13.00 5.02
C VAL A 198 1.95 -11.53 5.10
N VAL A 199 1.22 -10.76 5.90
CA VAL A 199 1.48 -9.36 6.19
C VAL A 199 2.90 -9.14 6.70
N LYS A 200 3.37 -9.96 7.64
CA LYS A 200 4.73 -9.84 8.19
C LYS A 200 5.77 -10.03 7.08
N ARG A 201 5.59 -11.04 6.22
CA ARG A 201 6.46 -11.25 5.07
C ARG A 201 6.40 -10.10 4.07
N LEU A 202 5.21 -9.57 3.78
CA LEU A 202 5.05 -8.38 2.93
C LEU A 202 5.77 -7.17 3.51
N ASN A 203 5.80 -6.99 4.83
CA ASN A 203 6.61 -5.93 5.45
C ASN A 203 8.10 -6.09 5.18
N GLU A 204 8.63 -7.31 5.32
CA GLU A 204 10.03 -7.62 5.02
C GLU A 204 10.35 -7.40 3.54
N ILE A 205 9.44 -7.76 2.64
CA ILE A 205 9.58 -7.55 1.19
C ILE A 205 9.58 -6.06 0.87
N THR A 206 8.60 -5.29 1.35
CA THR A 206 8.54 -3.85 1.14
C THR A 206 9.77 -3.15 1.68
N ALA A 207 10.26 -3.53 2.87
CA ALA A 207 11.47 -2.96 3.46
C ALA A 207 12.71 -3.23 2.58
N LYS A 208 12.84 -4.44 2.02
CA LYS A 208 13.91 -4.77 1.08
C LYS A 208 13.78 -4.04 -0.25
N ALA A 209 12.57 -3.94 -0.80
CA ALA A 209 12.28 -3.22 -2.05
C ALA A 209 12.52 -1.71 -1.89
N ALA A 210 12.18 -1.15 -0.73
CA ALA A 210 12.48 0.21 -0.34
C ALA A 210 13.98 0.44 -0.11
N MET A 211 14.84 -0.57 -0.22
CA MET A 211 16.30 -0.48 -0.08
C MET A 211 17.00 -0.95 -1.35
N SER A 212 16.49 -0.52 -2.50
CA SER A 212 17.03 -0.82 -3.81
C SER A 212 18.49 -0.37 -3.94
N PRO A 213 19.31 -1.00 -4.80
CA PRO A 213 20.67 -0.53 -5.10
C PRO A 213 20.70 0.94 -5.49
N THR A 214 19.75 1.36 -6.32
CA THR A 214 19.59 2.76 -6.76
C THR A 214 19.34 3.70 -5.60
N LYS A 215 18.48 3.31 -4.65
CA LYS A 215 18.23 4.11 -3.44
C LYS A 215 19.48 4.22 -2.56
N LYS A 216 20.25 3.14 -2.42
CA LYS A 216 21.50 3.18 -1.65
C LYS A 216 22.53 4.12 -2.27
N VAL A 217 22.64 4.11 -3.60
CA VAL A 217 23.51 5.07 -4.32
C VAL A 217 22.96 6.49 -4.18
N TYR A 218 21.64 6.67 -4.25
CA TYR A 218 20.98 7.95 -4.03
C TYR A 218 21.28 8.51 -2.63
N GLU A 219 21.06 7.71 -1.57
CA GLU A 219 21.32 8.10 -0.18
C GLU A 219 22.82 8.39 0.04
N ALA A 220 23.72 7.58 -0.54
CA ALA A 220 25.15 7.82 -0.49
C ALA A 220 25.55 9.14 -1.19
N ALA A 221 24.97 9.43 -2.35
CA ALA A 221 25.21 10.67 -3.09
C ALA A 221 24.74 11.90 -2.32
N VAL A 222 23.53 11.84 -1.73
CA VAL A 222 22.98 12.89 -0.84
C VAL A 222 23.91 13.12 0.36
N LEU A 223 24.35 12.06 1.04
CA LEU A 223 25.28 12.16 2.16
C LEU A 223 26.63 12.76 1.75
N SER A 224 27.18 12.38 0.60
CA SER A 224 28.40 12.98 0.06
C SER A 224 28.24 14.47 -0.22
N PHE A 225 27.10 14.88 -0.76
CA PHE A 225 26.79 16.29 -0.99
C PHE A 225 26.67 17.09 0.32
N HIS A 226 26.03 16.54 1.35
CA HIS A 226 25.96 17.19 2.66
C HIS A 226 27.36 17.36 3.27
N ARG A 227 28.21 16.33 3.23
CA ARG A 227 29.62 16.43 3.67
C ARG A 227 30.41 17.46 2.86
N PHE A 228 30.18 17.54 1.56
CA PHE A 228 30.78 18.56 0.70
C PHE A 228 30.34 19.96 1.11
N LYS A 229 29.04 20.20 1.33
CA LYS A 229 28.53 21.47 1.83
C LYS A 229 29.10 21.82 3.21
N GLU A 230 29.13 20.89 4.15
CA GLU A 230 29.68 21.11 5.50
C GLU A 230 31.17 21.47 5.46
N SER A 231 31.96 20.80 4.62
CA SER A 231 33.38 21.14 4.44
C SER A 231 33.61 22.49 3.75
N HIS A 232 32.66 22.96 2.93
CA HIS A 232 32.77 24.22 2.18
C HIS A 232 32.05 25.41 2.85
N LEU A 233 31.22 25.16 3.86
CA LEU A 233 30.62 26.17 4.76
C LEU A 233 31.62 26.81 5.73
N VAL A 234 32.89 26.36 5.73
CA VAL A 234 34.00 27.03 6.43
C VAL A 234 34.36 28.38 5.75
N ILE A 235 33.83 28.67 4.56
CA ILE A 235 33.99 29.96 3.88
C ILE A 235 32.64 30.70 3.83
N GLY A 236 32.30 31.33 4.96
CA GLY A 236 31.59 32.61 5.05
C GLY A 236 30.28 32.82 4.27
N ILE A 237 29.24 32.01 4.49
CA ILE A 237 27.86 32.38 4.11
C ILE A 237 26.88 32.08 5.25
N ASP A 238 26.05 33.07 5.57
CA ASP A 238 25.02 33.09 6.62
C ASP A 238 24.01 31.93 6.50
N PRO A 239 23.86 31.05 7.52
CA PRO A 239 23.11 29.79 7.41
C PRO A 239 21.58 29.91 7.37
N GLU A 240 20.99 31.06 7.72
CA GLU A 240 19.54 31.14 8.01
C GLU A 240 18.66 31.48 6.79
N LYS A 241 19.20 32.05 5.71
CA LYS A 241 18.41 32.63 4.60
C LYS A 241 18.22 31.77 3.34
N ALA A 242 18.80 30.57 3.28
CA ALA A 242 18.79 29.70 2.07
C ALA A 242 18.14 28.32 2.28
N LYS A 243 17.33 28.16 3.33
CA LYS A 243 16.86 26.86 3.82
C LYS A 243 15.49 26.48 3.25
N GLN A 244 15.51 25.74 2.14
CA GLN A 244 14.83 24.43 1.90
C GLN A 244 14.67 24.15 0.40
N ASP A 245 14.22 25.13 -0.39
CA ASP A 245 13.96 24.93 -1.82
C ASP A 245 15.25 24.88 -2.67
N ALA A 246 16.20 25.79 -2.44
CA ALA A 246 17.48 25.80 -3.14
C ALA A 246 18.39 24.60 -2.80
N ALA A 247 18.23 24.04 -1.60
CA ALA A 247 18.94 22.82 -1.19
C ALA A 247 18.36 21.58 -1.90
N SER A 248 17.02 21.50 -2.04
CA SER A 248 16.34 20.43 -2.76
C SER A 248 16.72 20.42 -4.25
N THR A 249 16.71 21.58 -4.90
CA THR A 249 17.06 21.68 -6.33
C THR A 249 18.53 21.34 -6.60
N ALA A 250 19.47 21.83 -5.78
CA ALA A 250 20.89 21.50 -5.93
C ALA A 250 21.20 20.03 -5.67
N ILE A 251 20.50 19.41 -4.72
CA ILE A 251 20.57 17.97 -4.46
C ILE A 251 20.01 17.21 -5.67
N GLN A 252 18.86 17.60 -6.20
CA GLN A 252 18.27 16.98 -7.40
C GLN A 252 19.18 17.12 -8.63
N GLU A 253 19.84 18.25 -8.83
CA GLU A 253 20.78 18.47 -9.92
C GLU A 253 22.06 17.66 -9.75
N TYR A 254 22.61 17.55 -8.53
CA TYR A 254 23.72 16.67 -8.20
C TYR A 254 23.37 15.19 -8.47
N ILE A 255 22.15 14.78 -8.13
CA ILE A 255 21.62 13.43 -8.34
C ILE A 255 21.36 13.15 -9.82
N ARG A 256 20.86 14.14 -10.57
CA ARG A 256 20.73 14.10 -12.03
C ARG A 256 22.09 13.92 -12.68
N ASN A 257 23.13 14.60 -12.18
CA ASN A 257 24.51 14.44 -12.66
C ASN A 257 25.09 13.05 -12.33
N CYS A 258 24.61 12.40 -11.26
CA CYS A 258 24.89 11.01 -10.97
C CYS A 258 24.07 10.01 -11.81
N GLY A 259 23.09 10.48 -12.61
CA GLY A 259 22.23 9.65 -13.45
C GLY A 259 21.24 8.77 -12.67
N LEU A 260 20.85 9.19 -11.47
CA LEU A 260 19.92 8.45 -10.60
C LEU A 260 18.50 9.04 -10.71
N PRO A 261 17.44 8.22 -10.57
CA PRO A 261 16.07 8.71 -10.47
C PRO A 261 15.86 9.60 -9.24
N PRO A 262 14.97 10.60 -9.32
CA PRO A 262 14.87 11.70 -8.36
C PRO A 262 14.43 11.32 -6.95
N ASP A 263 13.85 10.13 -6.73
CA ASP A 263 13.39 9.66 -5.41
C ASP A 263 14.06 8.37 -4.93
N GLY A 264 14.94 7.77 -5.75
CA GLY A 264 15.59 6.48 -5.47
C GLY A 264 14.65 5.26 -5.36
N ASN A 265 13.33 5.47 -5.37
CA ASN A 265 12.29 4.49 -5.08
C ASN A 265 11.54 4.13 -6.38
N GLY A 266 12.19 3.37 -7.27
CA GLY A 266 11.69 3.18 -8.64
C GLY A 266 11.53 1.73 -9.09
N GLY A 267 11.13 0.82 -8.22
CA GLY A 267 10.92 -0.59 -8.60
C GLY A 267 9.43 -0.95 -8.65
N SER A 268 9.00 -1.67 -9.70
CA SER A 268 7.65 -2.27 -9.79
C SER A 268 7.33 -3.05 -8.51
N SER A 269 8.29 -3.84 -8.02
CA SER A 269 8.12 -4.67 -6.84
C SER A 269 7.84 -3.90 -5.55
N TYR A 270 8.31 -2.65 -5.40
CA TYR A 270 7.97 -1.82 -4.24
C TYR A 270 6.48 -1.47 -4.26
N VAL A 271 6.00 -0.95 -5.41
CA VAL A 271 4.59 -0.60 -5.61
C VAL A 271 3.69 -1.82 -5.49
N GLU A 272 4.10 -2.96 -6.06
CA GLU A 272 3.38 -4.24 -5.94
C GLU A 272 3.30 -4.71 -4.50
N SER A 273 4.38 -4.60 -3.72
CA SER A 273 4.35 -4.98 -2.30
C SER A 273 3.41 -4.11 -1.47
N LEU A 274 3.32 -2.81 -1.78
CA LEU A 274 2.36 -1.90 -1.15
C LEU A 274 0.91 -2.22 -1.55
N ALA A 275 0.71 -2.57 -2.82
CA ALA A 275 -0.60 -3.01 -3.31
C ALA A 275 -1.06 -4.29 -2.62
N GLU A 276 -0.19 -5.29 -2.45
CA GLU A 276 -0.55 -6.52 -1.74
C GLU A 276 -0.79 -6.30 -0.25
N LYS A 277 -0.07 -5.36 0.38
CA LYS A 277 -0.41 -4.91 1.75
C LYS A 277 -1.82 -4.33 1.82
N THR A 278 -2.18 -3.50 0.84
CA THR A 278 -3.53 -2.93 0.74
C THR A 278 -4.57 -4.05 0.56
N ASN A 279 -4.32 -5.03 -0.31
CA ASN A 279 -5.20 -6.19 -0.50
C ASN A 279 -5.37 -7.01 0.79
N ALA A 280 -4.30 -7.23 1.55
CA ALA A 280 -4.36 -7.91 2.84
C ALA A 280 -5.22 -7.14 3.85
N LEU A 281 -5.10 -5.81 3.90
CA LEU A 281 -5.96 -4.97 4.74
C LEU A 281 -7.44 -5.03 4.30
N LEU A 282 -7.71 -5.04 2.99
CA LEU A 282 -9.06 -5.16 2.46
C LEU A 282 -9.70 -6.51 2.78
N LEU A 283 -8.93 -7.59 2.77
CA LEU A 283 -9.40 -8.90 3.22
C LEU A 283 -9.80 -8.85 4.70
N VAL A 284 -8.95 -8.29 5.56
CA VAL A 284 -9.28 -8.10 6.99
C VAL A 284 -10.54 -7.23 7.15
N LEU A 285 -10.65 -6.16 6.36
CA LEU A 285 -11.80 -5.25 6.38
C LEU A 285 -13.09 -5.96 5.97
N SER A 286 -13.05 -6.84 4.97
CA SER A 286 -14.20 -7.61 4.53
C SER A 286 -14.74 -8.51 5.65
N GLU A 287 -13.84 -9.22 6.34
CA GLU A 287 -14.20 -10.07 7.48
C GLU A 287 -14.75 -9.25 8.65
N ALA A 288 -14.09 -8.13 8.99
CA ALA A 288 -14.56 -7.24 10.06
C ALA A 288 -15.94 -6.63 9.74
N THR A 289 -16.19 -6.30 8.47
CA THR A 289 -17.49 -5.77 8.01
C THR A 289 -18.57 -6.84 8.12
N ALA A 290 -18.29 -8.09 7.74
CA ALA A 290 -19.24 -9.18 7.89
C ALA A 290 -19.59 -9.47 9.36
N VAL A 291 -18.60 -9.38 10.25
CA VAL A 291 -18.86 -9.47 11.71
C VAL A 291 -19.72 -8.31 12.19
N LEU A 292 -19.45 -7.08 11.74
CA LEU A 292 -20.26 -5.92 12.07
C LEU A 292 -21.72 -6.06 11.61
N GLU A 293 -21.95 -6.59 10.40
CA GLU A 293 -23.30 -6.84 9.87
C GLU A 293 -24.07 -7.92 10.66
N SER A 294 -23.34 -8.89 11.22
CA SER A 294 -23.89 -10.00 12.00
C SER A 294 -24.14 -9.65 13.46
N VAL A 295 -23.18 -9.00 14.11
CA VAL A 295 -23.23 -8.59 15.53
C VAL A 295 -24.06 -7.32 15.71
N GLY A 296 -23.96 -6.40 14.76
CA GLY A 296 -24.73 -5.17 14.68
C GLY A 296 -23.94 -3.88 14.99
N PRO A 297 -24.44 -2.72 14.51
CA PRO A 297 -23.74 -1.43 14.54
C PRO A 297 -23.58 -0.81 15.93
N LEU A 298 -24.27 -1.33 16.94
CA LEU A 298 -24.12 -0.86 18.31
C LEU A 298 -22.96 -1.55 19.05
N SER A 299 -22.19 -2.42 18.38
CA SER A 299 -21.03 -3.08 18.97
C SER A 299 -19.72 -2.34 18.75
N GLY A 300 -18.68 -2.72 19.50
CA GLY A 300 -17.31 -2.21 19.33
C GLY A 300 -16.73 -2.40 17.92
N TRP A 301 -17.24 -3.39 17.18
CA TRP A 301 -16.87 -3.63 15.78
C TRP A 301 -17.15 -2.43 14.87
N TYR A 302 -18.13 -1.58 15.22
CA TYR A 302 -18.43 -0.38 14.45
C TYR A 302 -17.24 0.57 14.39
N TRP A 303 -16.60 0.79 15.53
CA TRP A 303 -15.43 1.68 15.66
C TRP A 303 -14.16 1.04 15.09
N PHE A 304 -14.00 -0.28 15.28
CA PHE A 304 -12.89 -1.02 14.68
C PHE A 304 -12.94 -0.98 13.14
N VAL A 305 -14.12 -1.20 12.54
CA VAL A 305 -14.32 -1.11 11.09
C VAL A 305 -14.04 0.31 10.59
N GLN A 306 -14.43 1.34 11.35
CA GLN A 306 -14.13 2.73 10.98
C GLN A 306 -12.62 2.96 10.85
N ASP A 307 -11.85 2.59 11.88
CA ASP A 307 -10.40 2.81 11.86
C ASP A 307 -9.70 1.94 10.83
N LEU A 308 -10.17 0.71 10.63
CA LEU A 308 -9.64 -0.17 9.61
C LEU A 308 -9.89 0.37 8.20
N ARG A 309 -11.06 0.99 7.94
CA ARG A 309 -11.34 1.69 6.68
C ARG A 309 -10.40 2.89 6.47
N ASN A 310 -10.18 3.68 7.51
CA ASN A 310 -9.25 4.81 7.45
C ASN A 310 -7.82 4.32 7.15
N CYS A 311 -7.40 3.22 7.78
CA CYS A 311 -6.12 2.56 7.51
C CYS A 311 -6.03 2.05 6.06
N CYS A 312 -7.06 1.39 5.53
CA CYS A 312 -7.10 0.96 4.13
C CYS A 312 -6.99 2.14 3.16
N CYS A 313 -7.71 3.25 3.42
CA CYS A 313 -7.64 4.45 2.59
C CYS A 313 -6.24 5.04 2.57
N LEU A 314 -5.58 5.10 3.72
CA LEU A 314 -4.23 5.62 3.89
C LEU A 314 -3.20 4.79 3.12
N TYR A 315 -3.19 3.46 3.29
CA TYR A 315 -2.28 2.57 2.57
C TYR A 315 -2.54 2.55 1.05
N ASN A 316 -3.80 2.64 0.63
CA ASN A 316 -4.12 2.78 -0.79
C ASN A 316 -3.60 4.10 -1.36
N ASN A 317 -3.70 5.21 -0.63
CA ASN A 317 -3.14 6.50 -1.04
C ASN A 317 -1.61 6.43 -1.16
N ILE A 318 -0.92 5.82 -0.19
CA ILE A 318 0.55 5.60 -0.25
C ILE A 318 0.91 4.78 -1.50
N THR A 319 0.17 3.70 -1.77
CA THR A 319 0.35 2.86 -2.97
C THR A 319 0.15 3.67 -4.24
N MET A 320 -0.91 4.49 -4.30
CA MET A 320 -1.23 5.32 -5.46
C MET A 320 -0.16 6.38 -5.72
N GLU A 321 0.33 7.05 -4.66
CA GLU A 321 1.40 8.03 -4.76
C GLU A 321 2.70 7.39 -5.28
N ALA A 322 3.08 6.23 -4.75
CA ALA A 322 4.23 5.47 -5.23
C ALA A 322 4.06 5.05 -6.70
N ALA A 323 2.85 4.63 -7.09
CA ALA A 323 2.54 4.27 -8.48
C ALA A 323 2.62 5.48 -9.43
N LEU A 324 2.14 6.65 -9.02
CA LEU A 324 2.23 7.90 -9.78
C LEU A 324 3.69 8.32 -10.00
N LYS A 325 4.51 8.30 -8.94
CA LYS A 325 5.95 8.60 -9.03
C LYS A 325 6.68 7.62 -9.96
N GLY A 326 6.33 6.35 -9.87
CA GLY A 326 6.87 5.28 -10.72
C GLY A 326 6.29 5.19 -12.13
N ARG A 327 5.32 6.05 -12.50
CA ARG A 327 4.61 6.01 -13.80
C ARG A 327 3.96 4.64 -14.10
N PHE A 328 3.36 4.02 -13.10
CA PHE A 328 2.67 2.73 -13.22
C PHE A 328 1.15 2.93 -13.42
N ASP A 329 0.74 3.42 -14.60
CA ASP A 329 -0.64 3.88 -14.86
C ASP A 329 -1.72 2.83 -14.58
N ARG A 330 -1.47 1.55 -14.91
CA ARG A 330 -2.40 0.46 -14.58
C ARG A 330 -2.62 0.32 -13.08
N ARG A 331 -1.55 0.44 -12.28
CA ARG A 331 -1.64 0.38 -10.82
C ARG A 331 -2.38 1.59 -10.26
N VAL A 332 -2.14 2.78 -10.80
CA VAL A 332 -2.89 4.00 -10.43
C VAL A 332 -4.38 3.80 -10.66
N ALA A 333 -4.78 3.30 -11.82
CA ALA A 333 -6.19 3.02 -12.13
C ALA A 333 -6.82 2.03 -11.13
N TYR A 334 -6.15 0.91 -10.85
CA TYR A 334 -6.64 -0.06 -9.85
C TYR A 334 -6.72 0.54 -8.43
N SER A 335 -5.74 1.35 -8.02
CA SER A 335 -5.78 2.05 -6.72
C SER A 335 -6.94 3.04 -6.63
N ARG A 336 -7.31 3.72 -7.71
CA ARG A 336 -8.52 4.56 -7.74
C ARG A 336 -9.79 3.74 -7.60
N VAL A 337 -9.94 2.63 -8.34
CA VAL A 337 -11.09 1.72 -8.18
C VAL A 337 -11.20 1.21 -6.74
N THR A 338 -10.07 0.82 -6.14
CA THR A 338 -10.01 0.42 -4.72
C THR A 338 -10.41 1.55 -3.78
N LEU A 339 -9.98 2.79 -4.03
CA LEU A 339 -10.39 3.95 -3.24
C LEU A 339 -11.90 4.17 -3.32
N LEU A 340 -12.49 4.07 -4.51
CA LEU A 340 -13.93 4.21 -4.72
C LEU A 340 -14.73 3.16 -3.92
N GLU A 341 -14.24 1.91 -3.89
CA GLU A 341 -14.82 0.83 -3.08
C GLU A 341 -14.75 1.15 -1.57
N ILE A 342 -13.60 1.65 -1.09
CA ILE A 342 -13.41 2.05 0.31
C ILE A 342 -14.34 3.21 0.68
N LEU A 343 -14.44 4.23 -0.17
CA LEU A 343 -15.32 5.40 0.02
C LEU A 343 -16.79 4.98 0.06
N CYS A 344 -17.24 4.16 -0.90
CA CYS A 344 -18.60 3.61 -0.92
C CYS A 344 -18.91 2.84 0.36
N GLY A 345 -17.99 1.99 0.80
CA GLY A 345 -18.15 1.25 2.04
C GLY A 345 -18.13 2.14 3.29
N HIS A 346 -17.41 3.27 3.27
CA HIS A 346 -17.40 4.24 4.38
C HIS A 346 -18.75 4.95 4.50
N VAL A 347 -19.32 5.43 3.38
CA VAL A 347 -20.65 6.05 3.37
C VAL A 347 -21.71 5.03 3.81
N HIS A 348 -21.60 3.78 3.34
CA HIS A 348 -22.52 2.72 3.76
C HIS A 348 -22.45 2.47 5.28
N TRP A 349 -21.24 2.37 5.83
CA TRP A 349 -21.00 2.23 7.27
C TRP A 349 -21.62 3.38 8.08
N MET A 350 -21.50 4.63 7.61
CA MET A 350 -22.14 5.79 8.25
C MET A 350 -23.67 5.67 8.31
N GLY A 351 -24.27 4.99 7.33
CA GLY A 351 -25.72 4.73 7.28
C GLY A 351 -26.19 3.52 8.09
N LEU A 352 -25.30 2.81 8.77
CA LEU A 352 -25.70 1.67 9.62
C LEU A 352 -26.31 2.12 10.96
N ARG A 353 -25.91 3.30 11.48
CA ARG A 353 -26.48 3.90 12.68
C ARG A 353 -27.57 4.91 12.33
N ARG A 354 -28.51 5.10 13.27
CA ARG A 354 -29.51 6.17 13.15
C ARG A 354 -28.83 7.53 13.13
N LEU A 355 -29.44 8.48 12.42
CA LEU A 355 -29.01 9.86 12.43
C LEU A 355 -29.02 10.43 13.86
N PRO A 356 -28.05 11.29 14.21
CA PRO A 356 -28.08 12.03 15.46
C PRO A 356 -29.39 12.81 15.62
N THR A 357 -29.91 12.85 16.85
CA THR A 357 -31.09 13.63 17.20
C THR A 357 -30.75 15.12 17.34
N ASP A 358 -29.54 15.42 17.81
CA ASP A 358 -29.03 16.78 17.89
C ASP A 358 -28.82 17.39 16.50
N LYS A 359 -29.21 18.66 16.34
CA LYS A 359 -29.16 19.36 15.06
C LYS A 359 -27.73 19.58 14.57
N ALA A 360 -26.80 19.95 15.46
CA ALA A 360 -25.43 20.24 15.10
C ALA A 360 -24.70 18.96 14.68
N ASP A 361 -24.88 17.87 15.44
CA ASP A 361 -24.31 16.56 15.11
C ASP A 361 -24.88 15.98 13.82
N LYS A 362 -26.19 16.12 13.60
CA LYS A 362 -26.82 15.72 12.34
C LYS A 362 -26.23 16.50 11.17
N GLN A 363 -26.04 17.81 11.29
CA GLN A 363 -25.44 18.63 10.23
C GLN A 363 -23.97 18.28 9.99
N ALA A 364 -23.20 18.00 11.05
CA ALA A 364 -21.81 17.53 10.92
C ALA A 364 -21.73 16.16 10.23
N HIS A 365 -22.65 15.25 10.54
CA HIS A 365 -22.77 13.96 9.86
C HIS A 365 -23.06 14.11 8.37
N LEU A 366 -24.06 14.91 8.00
CA LEU A 366 -24.43 15.15 6.60
C LEU A 366 -23.29 15.79 5.81
N ARG A 367 -22.60 16.79 6.38
CA ARG A 367 -21.41 17.39 5.76
C ARG A 367 -20.31 16.36 5.49
N ARG A 368 -20.07 15.42 6.40
CA ARG A 368 -19.11 14.33 6.18
C ARG A 368 -19.53 13.42 5.02
N VAL A 369 -20.82 13.10 4.90
CA VAL A 369 -21.35 12.33 3.76
C VAL A 369 -21.13 13.09 2.45
N ASP A 370 -21.42 14.39 2.43
CA ASP A 370 -21.25 15.22 1.23
C ASP A 370 -19.78 15.34 0.80
N ASN A 371 -18.86 15.55 1.74
CA ASN A 371 -17.42 15.58 1.44
C ASN A 371 -16.91 14.24 0.86
N LEU A 372 -17.38 13.11 1.39
CA LEU A 372 -17.03 11.79 0.85
C LEU A 372 -17.58 11.58 -0.56
N MET A 373 -18.78 12.11 -0.84
CA MET A 373 -19.39 12.06 -2.17
C MET A 373 -18.69 12.95 -3.18
N GLU A 374 -18.25 14.13 -2.77
CA GLU A 374 -17.45 15.04 -3.59
C GLU A 374 -16.15 14.35 -3.99
N ARG A 375 -15.38 13.85 -3.00
CA ARG A 375 -14.15 13.09 -3.26
C ARG A 375 -14.40 11.88 -4.15
N PHE A 376 -15.47 11.10 -3.92
CA PHE A 376 -15.82 9.97 -4.78
C PHE A 376 -16.05 10.41 -6.23
N THR A 377 -16.76 11.51 -6.43
CA THR A 377 -17.09 12.04 -7.77
C THR A 377 -15.84 12.55 -8.49
N GLU A 378 -14.94 13.22 -7.79
CA GLU A 378 -13.64 13.64 -8.32
C GLU A 378 -12.80 12.43 -8.76
N GLU A 379 -12.68 11.42 -7.91
CA GLU A 379 -11.92 10.20 -8.22
C GLU A 379 -12.50 9.44 -9.44
N VAL A 380 -13.83 9.41 -9.60
CA VAL A 380 -14.47 8.85 -10.80
C VAL A 380 -14.12 9.66 -12.05
N LYS A 381 -14.14 10.99 -11.97
CA LYS A 381 -13.79 11.87 -13.10
C LYS A 381 -12.32 11.66 -13.51
N GLU A 382 -11.41 11.70 -12.54
CA GLU A 382 -9.99 11.48 -12.76
C GLU A 382 -9.71 10.10 -13.36
N LEU A 383 -10.36 9.06 -12.85
CA LEU A 383 -10.21 7.71 -13.40
C LEU A 383 -10.68 7.65 -14.86
N LYS A 384 -11.81 8.28 -15.22
CA LYS A 384 -12.31 8.31 -16.61
C LYS A 384 -11.35 9.03 -17.57
N VAL A 385 -10.59 10.01 -17.08
CA VAL A 385 -9.62 10.76 -17.91
C VAL A 385 -8.32 9.99 -18.08
N CYS A 386 -7.83 9.36 -17.00
CA CYS A 386 -6.48 8.80 -16.95
C CYS A 386 -6.45 7.25 -17.07
N CYS A 387 -7.58 6.59 -17.32
CA CYS A 387 -7.62 5.13 -17.39
C CYS A 387 -6.84 4.60 -18.61
N PRO A 388 -5.92 3.63 -18.45
CA PRO A 388 -5.26 3.01 -19.58
C PRO A 388 -6.24 2.21 -20.45
N LEU A 389 -6.20 2.40 -21.77
CA LEU A 389 -7.08 1.73 -22.75
C LEU A 389 -7.18 0.21 -22.56
N GLY A 390 -6.10 -0.45 -22.15
CA GLY A 390 -6.07 -1.91 -21.98
C GLY A 390 -6.89 -2.46 -20.80
N ILE A 391 -7.31 -1.61 -19.85
CA ILE A 391 -8.10 -2.02 -18.66
C ILE A 391 -9.35 -1.14 -18.46
N GLU A 392 -9.61 -0.21 -19.39
CA GLU A 392 -10.66 0.79 -19.26
C GLU A 392 -12.04 0.16 -19.10
N HIS A 393 -12.41 -0.77 -19.98
CA HIS A 393 -13.71 -1.45 -19.91
C HIS A 393 -13.93 -2.19 -18.57
N GLU A 394 -12.91 -2.92 -18.09
CA GLU A 394 -12.95 -3.62 -16.81
C GLU A 394 -13.13 -2.63 -15.65
N CYS A 395 -12.33 -1.55 -15.63
CA CYS A 395 -12.40 -0.54 -14.59
C CYS A 395 -13.75 0.17 -14.58
N LEU A 396 -14.25 0.59 -15.73
CA LEU A 396 -15.52 1.32 -15.84
C LEU A 396 -16.73 0.45 -15.50
N ASP A 397 -16.73 -0.84 -15.83
CA ASP A 397 -17.80 -1.76 -15.39
C ASP A 397 -17.82 -1.89 -13.85
N ARG A 398 -16.63 -2.04 -13.23
CA ARG A 398 -16.50 -2.06 -11.77
C ARG A 398 -16.99 -0.75 -11.15
N VAL A 399 -16.58 0.41 -11.69
CA VAL A 399 -17.02 1.72 -11.23
C VAL A 399 -18.54 1.86 -11.33
N GLY A 400 -19.16 1.44 -12.43
CA GLY A 400 -20.61 1.49 -12.59
C GLY A 400 -21.37 0.67 -11.55
N LYS A 401 -20.81 -0.47 -11.11
CA LYS A 401 -21.36 -1.26 -9.98
C LYS A 401 -21.21 -0.52 -8.64
N ILE A 402 -20.06 0.13 -8.42
CA ILE A 402 -19.79 0.91 -7.21
C ILE A 402 -20.70 2.15 -7.14
N GLU A 403 -20.88 2.88 -8.24
CA GLU A 403 -21.77 4.05 -8.32
C GLU A 403 -23.20 3.69 -7.90
N LYS A 404 -23.74 2.56 -8.39
CA LYS A 404 -25.07 2.06 -7.99
C LYS A 404 -25.16 1.80 -6.48
N ARG A 405 -24.13 1.18 -5.88
CA ARG A 405 -24.05 0.92 -4.44
C ARG A 405 -23.91 2.22 -3.64
N MET A 406 -23.15 3.18 -4.16
CA MET A 406 -22.93 4.48 -3.53
C MET A 406 -24.24 5.26 -3.42
N VAL A 407 -25.08 5.26 -4.46
CA VAL A 407 -26.42 5.90 -4.40
C VAL A 407 -27.25 5.33 -3.25
N ILE A 408 -27.23 4.02 -3.04
CA ILE A 408 -27.95 3.37 -1.93
C ILE A 408 -27.32 3.78 -0.59
N ALA A 409 -25.99 3.75 -0.50
CA ALA A 409 -25.25 4.12 0.71
C ALA A 409 -25.55 5.56 1.16
N VAL A 410 -25.61 6.51 0.22
CA VAL A 410 -25.96 7.91 0.53
C VAL A 410 -27.38 8.03 1.08
N LYS A 411 -28.35 7.37 0.45
CA LYS A 411 -29.74 7.39 0.93
C LYS A 411 -29.85 6.81 2.34
N MET A 412 -29.10 5.75 2.64
CA MET A 412 -29.01 5.19 3.99
C MET A 412 -28.38 6.19 4.97
N ALA A 413 -27.23 6.76 4.62
CA ALA A 413 -26.49 7.69 5.48
C ALA A 413 -27.26 9.01 5.74
N ARG A 414 -28.14 9.41 4.83
CA ARG A 414 -29.04 10.57 4.96
C ARG A 414 -30.37 10.24 5.66
N GLY A 415 -30.61 8.97 6.01
CA GLY A 415 -31.86 8.53 6.62
C GLY A 415 -33.08 8.57 5.69
N GLU A 416 -32.85 8.72 4.38
CA GLU A 416 -33.89 8.70 3.34
C GLU A 416 -34.35 7.28 3.01
N LEU A 417 -33.47 6.31 3.26
CA LEU A 417 -33.78 4.89 3.21
C LEU A 417 -33.72 4.33 4.62
N ASN A 418 -34.88 4.18 5.26
CA ASN A 418 -34.98 3.33 6.44
C ASN A 418 -34.59 1.93 6.00
N GLN A 419 -33.58 1.33 6.66
CA GLN A 419 -33.18 -0.04 6.37
C GLN A 419 -34.44 -0.90 6.19
N ALA A 420 -34.51 -1.66 5.11
CA ALA A 420 -35.17 -2.95 5.19
C ALA A 420 -34.40 -3.71 6.27
N LEU A 421 -34.82 -3.53 7.54
CA LEU A 421 -34.25 -4.02 8.78
C LEU A 421 -33.28 -5.16 8.48
N THR A 422 -31.98 -4.85 8.41
CA THR A 422 -30.97 -5.87 8.11
C THR A 422 -31.09 -6.96 9.16
N LYS A 423 -30.74 -8.21 8.83
CA LYS A 423 -30.82 -9.32 9.81
C LYS A 423 -30.21 -8.93 11.16
N GLY A 424 -29.08 -8.21 11.15
CA GLY A 424 -28.43 -7.63 12.32
C GLY A 424 -29.32 -6.66 13.11
N LEU A 425 -29.93 -5.66 12.45
CA LEU A 425 -30.80 -4.69 13.14
C LEU A 425 -32.13 -5.33 13.63
N LYS A 426 -32.68 -6.34 12.92
CA LYS A 426 -33.81 -7.15 13.41
C LYS A 426 -33.44 -7.91 14.67
N LEU A 427 -32.27 -8.55 14.67
CA LEU A 427 -31.76 -9.24 15.85
C LEU A 427 -31.52 -8.25 16.99
N GLU A 428 -30.99 -7.06 16.72
CA GLU A 428 -30.75 -6.04 17.75
C GLU A 428 -32.05 -5.51 18.36
N VAL A 429 -33.07 -5.18 17.54
CA VAL A 429 -34.39 -4.81 18.06
C VAL A 429 -34.96 -5.96 18.89
N PHE A 430 -34.89 -7.19 18.38
CA PHE A 430 -35.35 -8.37 19.11
C PHE A 430 -34.60 -8.56 20.45
N ARG A 431 -33.28 -8.34 20.47
CA ARG A 431 -32.42 -8.47 21.66
C ARG A 431 -32.65 -7.37 22.67
N ALA A 432 -32.74 -6.11 22.22
CA ALA A 432 -33.01 -4.97 23.08
C ALA A 432 -34.40 -5.11 23.73
N VAL A 433 -35.39 -5.55 22.95
CA VAL A 433 -36.74 -5.84 23.48
C VAL A 433 -36.71 -7.07 24.41
N SER A 434 -35.95 -8.12 24.08
CA SER A 434 -35.82 -9.32 24.95
C SER A 434 -35.06 -9.03 26.26
N ALA A 435 -34.10 -8.11 26.27
CA ALA A 435 -33.37 -7.71 27.47
C ALA A 435 -34.20 -6.76 28.36
N ALA A 436 -35.06 -5.95 27.75
CA ALA A 436 -35.96 -5.04 28.46
C ALA A 436 -37.20 -5.73 29.03
N LEU A 437 -37.66 -6.83 28.41
CA LEU A 437 -38.87 -7.55 28.82
C LEU A 437 -38.51 -8.87 29.52
N HIS A 438 -38.78 -8.97 30.82
CA HIS A 438 -38.61 -10.20 31.61
C HIS A 438 -39.80 -11.16 31.42
N GLY A 439 -39.89 -11.76 30.23
CA GLY A 439 -41.05 -12.57 29.86
C GLY A 439 -40.82 -13.63 28.80
N ASN A 440 -41.72 -14.62 28.75
CA ASN A 440 -41.73 -15.64 27.70
C ASN A 440 -42.44 -15.08 26.45
N TRP A 441 -41.85 -15.33 25.29
CA TRP A 441 -42.39 -14.93 24.00
C TRP A 441 -43.41 -15.95 23.49
N TYR A 442 -44.55 -15.47 23.03
CA TYR A 442 -45.63 -16.28 22.47
C TYR A 442 -46.07 -15.71 21.11
N ARG A 443 -46.77 -16.53 20.33
CA ARG A 443 -47.42 -16.12 19.08
C ARG A 443 -48.91 -16.36 19.17
N CYS A 444 -49.70 -15.39 18.74
CA CYS A 444 -51.14 -15.61 18.56
C CYS A 444 -51.39 -16.53 17.33
N PRO A 445 -52.60 -17.12 17.18
CA PRO A 445 -52.94 -17.95 16.02
C PRO A 445 -52.74 -17.26 14.66
N ASN A 446 -52.76 -15.93 14.62
CA ASN A 446 -52.53 -15.12 13.42
C ASN A 446 -51.06 -14.70 13.23
N GLY A 447 -50.13 -15.18 14.05
CA GLY A 447 -48.68 -14.98 13.86
C GLY A 447 -48.05 -13.78 14.55
N HIS A 448 -48.82 -12.86 15.15
CA HIS A 448 -48.28 -11.73 15.92
C HIS A 448 -47.61 -12.20 17.23
N THR A 449 -46.41 -11.68 17.49
CA THR A 449 -45.61 -12.00 18.67
C THR A 449 -45.98 -11.10 19.85
N TYR A 450 -46.14 -11.68 21.03
CA TYR A 450 -46.38 -10.96 22.28
C TYR A 450 -45.56 -11.53 23.43
N VAL A 451 -45.38 -10.76 24.50
CA VAL A 451 -44.60 -11.16 25.70
C VAL A 451 -45.51 -11.14 26.92
N ILE A 452 -45.38 -12.15 27.78
CA ILE A 452 -46.01 -12.19 29.11
C ILE A 452 -44.92 -11.96 30.15
N ASP A 453 -45.02 -10.90 30.95
CA ASP A 453 -44.09 -10.63 32.05
C ASP A 453 -44.33 -11.57 33.24
N GLY A 454 -43.26 -11.88 34.00
CA GLY A 454 -43.40 -12.55 35.30
C GLY A 454 -43.20 -14.06 35.34
N GLY A 455 -42.36 -14.65 34.46
CA GLY A 455 -41.77 -15.99 34.66
C GLY A 455 -42.75 -17.19 34.70
N GLY A 456 -44.05 -16.98 34.47
CA GLY A 456 -45.07 -18.01 34.45
C GLY A 456 -45.52 -18.42 33.05
N MET A 457 -46.23 -19.55 32.95
CA MET A 457 -46.97 -19.92 31.73
C MET A 457 -48.20 -19.02 31.55
N ALA A 458 -48.67 -18.87 30.30
CA ALA A 458 -49.89 -18.14 29.95
C ALA A 458 -51.16 -18.78 30.54
N MET A 459 -51.42 -18.57 31.84
CA MET A 459 -52.58 -19.15 32.53
C MET A 459 -53.85 -18.30 32.45
N GLN A 460 -53.74 -17.03 32.05
CA GLN A 460 -54.86 -16.11 31.87
C GLN A 460 -55.21 -15.96 30.39
N GLU A 461 -56.50 -15.96 30.09
CA GLU A 461 -57.03 -15.70 28.75
C GLU A 461 -57.06 -14.17 28.51
N SER A 462 -56.56 -13.75 27.35
CA SER A 462 -56.46 -12.35 26.92
C SER A 462 -56.68 -12.24 25.41
N ARG A 463 -56.54 -11.03 24.85
CA ARG A 463 -56.69 -10.78 23.42
C ARG A 463 -55.41 -10.19 22.83
N CYS A 464 -55.06 -10.64 21.62
CA CYS A 464 -53.95 -10.10 20.86
C CYS A 464 -54.16 -8.60 20.64
N PRO A 465 -53.19 -7.73 21.01
CA PRO A 465 -53.33 -6.28 20.84
C PRO A 465 -53.46 -5.84 19.38
N GLU A 466 -52.95 -6.65 18.44
CA GLU A 466 -52.92 -6.33 17.02
C GLU A 466 -54.16 -6.82 16.27
N CYS A 467 -54.62 -8.03 16.55
CA CYS A 467 -55.70 -8.66 15.78
C CYS A 467 -56.92 -9.11 16.59
N GLY A 468 -56.91 -8.91 17.92
CA GLY A 468 -58.02 -9.26 18.81
C GLY A 468 -58.28 -10.76 19.01
N ALA A 469 -57.49 -11.63 18.37
CA ALA A 469 -57.57 -13.08 18.54
C ALA A 469 -57.35 -13.48 20.01
N ALA A 470 -58.06 -14.51 20.47
CA ALA A 470 -57.88 -15.04 21.82
C ALA A 470 -56.44 -15.57 21.98
N ILE A 471 -55.79 -15.19 23.08
CA ILE A 471 -54.43 -15.60 23.46
C ILE A 471 -54.40 -16.00 24.93
N GLY A 472 -53.49 -16.89 25.31
CA GLY A 472 -53.40 -17.39 26.69
C GLY A 472 -54.43 -18.49 27.00
N ARG A 473 -54.03 -19.37 27.93
CA ARG A 473 -54.59 -20.72 28.18
C ARG A 473 -54.23 -21.72 27.06
N PHE A 474 -53.20 -22.53 27.29
CA PHE A 474 -52.80 -23.73 26.53
C PHE A 474 -53.37 -23.86 25.11
N THR A 475 -53.00 -22.96 24.19
CA THR A 475 -53.07 -23.24 22.76
C THR A 475 -51.74 -23.84 22.36
N GLY A 476 -51.61 -25.15 22.56
CA GLY A 476 -50.45 -25.90 22.09
C GLY A 476 -50.47 -26.00 20.57
N TYR A 477 -49.40 -25.49 19.95
CA TYR A 477 -48.84 -25.99 18.69
C TYR A 477 -47.32 -25.91 18.79
#